data_AF-A0AAV8Y6G9-F1
#
_entry.id   AF-A0AAV8Y6G9-F1
#
_cell.length_a   1.000
_cell.length_b   1.000
_cell.length_c   1.000
_cell.angle_alpha   90.00
_cell.angle_beta   90.00
_cell.angle_gamma   90.00
#
_symmetry.space_group_name_H-M   'P 1'
#
loop_
_entity.id
_entity.type
_entity.pdbx_description
1 polymer ?
#
loop_
_entity_poly.entity_id
_entity_poly.type
_entity_poly.pdbx_seq_one_letter_code
_entity_poly.pdbx_strand_id
1 'polypeptide(L)'
;MQNYKKSKLFSNAPESILNVLASHNVTYNQHHFCLTQEVLKQNKILSDWKILSTNRDSNNLEFISSMESVSYPIYGVQFHPEKNQFEFKKSGIPHSIEAVYVSQYFANFFVNECRKIKIPFPV
;
A
#
# COMPACT_ATOMS: atom_id res chain seq x y z
N MET A 1 -0.23 -7.31 13.74
CA MET A 1 0.21 -5.89 13.72
C MET A 1 -1.01 -4.98 13.79
N GLN A 2 -1.08 -4.04 14.74
CA GLN A 2 -2.19 -3.07 14.92
C GLN A 2 -1.83 -1.64 14.46
N ASN A 3 -0.65 -1.43 13.85
CA ASN A 3 -0.09 -0.09 13.65
C ASN A 3 -0.80 0.74 12.58
N TYR A 4 -1.58 0.11 11.69
CA TYR A 4 -2.34 0.79 10.64
C TYR A 4 -3.50 1.65 11.18
N LYS A 5 -4.03 1.36 12.37
CA LYS A 5 -5.17 2.11 12.94
C LYS A 5 -4.83 3.57 13.23
N LYS A 6 -3.54 3.89 13.42
CA LYS A 6 -3.03 5.25 13.61
C LYS A 6 -2.27 5.77 12.39
N SER A 7 -2.46 5.17 11.21
CA SER A 7 -1.76 5.59 9.99
C SER A 7 -2.57 6.60 9.19
N LYS A 8 -1.93 7.40 8.34
CA LYS A 8 -2.67 8.25 7.40
C LYS A 8 -3.34 7.39 6.33
N LEU A 9 -2.60 6.42 5.79
CA LEU A 9 -3.04 5.58 4.67
C LEU A 9 -4.25 4.69 4.97
N PHE A 10 -4.50 4.29 6.23
CA PHE A 10 -5.56 3.32 6.56
C PHE A 10 -6.50 3.74 7.70
N SER A 11 -6.21 4.80 8.47
CA SER A 11 -7.09 5.19 9.60
C SER A 11 -8.51 5.56 9.18
N ASN A 12 -8.68 6.12 7.97
CA ASN A 12 -9.98 6.50 7.42
C ASN A 12 -10.49 5.52 6.36
N ALA A 13 -9.86 4.34 6.24
CA ALA A 13 -10.35 3.30 5.34
C ALA A 13 -11.71 2.77 5.83
N PRO A 14 -12.70 2.59 4.95
CA PRO A 14 -13.91 1.86 5.31
C PRO A 14 -13.57 0.47 5.84
N GLU A 15 -14.30 0.00 6.84
CA GLU A 15 -14.06 -1.33 7.43
C GLU A 15 -14.18 -2.44 6.38
N SER A 16 -15.09 -2.29 5.40
CA SER A 16 -15.21 -3.20 4.26
C SER A 16 -13.91 -3.32 3.46
N ILE A 17 -13.21 -2.20 3.22
CA ILE A 17 -11.91 -2.19 2.52
C ILE A 17 -10.83 -2.88 3.36
N LEU A 18 -10.77 -2.58 4.66
CA LEU A 18 -9.81 -3.21 5.58
C LEU A 18 -10.01 -4.72 5.68
N ASN A 19 -11.26 -5.17 5.77
CA ASN A 19 -11.60 -6.58 5.84
C ASN A 19 -11.24 -7.32 4.55
N VAL A 20 -11.54 -6.72 3.39
CA VAL A 20 -11.15 -7.27 2.09
C VAL A 20 -9.63 -7.37 1.99
N LEU A 21 -8.89 -6.31 2.30
CA LEU A 21 -7.42 -6.30 2.29
C LEU A 21 -6.80 -7.37 3.20
N ALA A 22 -7.44 -7.66 4.34
CA ALA A 22 -6.94 -8.63 5.31
C ALA A 22 -7.26 -10.10 4.96
N SER A 23 -8.30 -10.35 4.16
CA SER A 23 -8.85 -11.71 3.99
C SER A 23 -8.95 -12.20 2.54
N HIS A 24 -8.88 -11.31 1.55
CA HIS A 24 -9.03 -11.66 0.14
C HIS A 24 -7.73 -11.44 -0.64
N ASN A 25 -7.55 -12.20 -1.72
CA ASN A 25 -6.45 -11.99 -2.65
C ASN A 25 -6.78 -10.85 -3.63
N VAL A 26 -6.58 -9.62 -3.18
CA VAL A 26 -6.92 -8.38 -3.92
C VAL A 26 -5.71 -7.51 -4.26
N THR A 27 -4.50 -7.93 -3.87
CA THR A 27 -3.26 -7.19 -4.13
C THR A 27 -2.35 -7.98 -5.09
N TYR A 28 -2.12 -7.43 -6.28
CA TYR A 28 -1.23 -8.08 -7.24
C TYR A 28 0.24 -7.81 -6.92
N ASN A 29 1.01 -8.87 -6.69
CA ASN A 29 2.44 -8.80 -6.40
C ASN A 29 3.22 -9.27 -7.63
N GLN A 30 4.06 -8.39 -8.18
CA GLN A 30 4.94 -8.68 -9.32
C GLN A 30 6.30 -8.01 -9.11
N HIS A 31 7.09 -8.61 -8.24
CA HIS A 31 8.42 -8.13 -7.87
C HIS A 31 9.35 -9.32 -7.60
N HIS A 32 10.65 -9.11 -7.82
CA HIS A 32 11.70 -10.10 -7.52
C HIS A 32 12.43 -9.79 -6.20
N PHE A 33 12.33 -8.55 -5.73
CA PHE A 33 13.03 -8.05 -4.55
C PHE A 33 12.02 -7.52 -3.56
N CYS A 34 12.31 -7.73 -2.28
CA CYS A 34 11.45 -7.38 -1.17
C CYS A 34 12.23 -6.57 -0.14
N LEU A 35 11.61 -5.54 0.42
CA LEU A 35 12.15 -4.79 1.55
C LEU A 35 11.69 -5.43 2.87
N THR A 36 12.63 -5.80 3.74
CA THR A 36 12.32 -6.33 5.08
C THR A 36 12.53 -5.25 6.15
N GLN A 37 11.89 -5.44 7.31
CA GLN A 37 12.09 -4.55 8.45
C GLN A 37 13.56 -4.54 8.93
N GLU A 38 14.25 -5.66 8.81
CA GLU A 38 15.67 -5.77 9.18
C GLU A 38 16.56 -4.89 8.30
N VAL A 39 16.28 -4.78 6.99
CA VAL A 39 17.01 -3.86 6.11
C VAL A 39 16.85 -2.41 6.56
N LEU A 40 15.64 -1.98 6.93
CA LEU A 40 15.42 -0.62 7.45
C LEU A 40 16.17 -0.38 8.77
N LYS A 41 16.22 -1.39 9.64
CA LYS A 41 16.93 -1.34 10.92
C LYS A 41 18.45 -1.23 10.70
N GLN A 42 19.01 -2.04 9.81
CA GLN A 42 20.44 -2.04 9.47
C GLN A 42 20.88 -0.69 8.88
N ASN A 43 20.02 -0.07 8.06
CA ASN A 43 20.26 1.25 7.49
C ASN A 43 19.89 2.41 8.43
N LYS A 44 19.49 2.13 9.69
CA LYS A 44 19.15 3.13 10.72
C LYS A 44 18.01 4.08 10.34
N ILE A 45 17.09 3.62 9.48
CA ILE A 45 15.92 4.41 9.04
C ILE A 45 14.59 3.80 9.50
N LEU A 46 14.60 2.71 10.28
CA LEU A 46 13.37 2.06 10.73
C LEU A 46 12.43 3.02 11.49
N SER A 47 12.97 3.95 12.27
CA SER A 47 12.18 4.96 13.00
C SER A 47 11.51 6.00 12.10
N ASP A 48 11.99 6.16 10.87
CA ASP A 48 11.47 7.16 9.92
C ASP A 48 10.20 6.65 9.20
N TRP A 49 9.89 5.37 9.36
CA TRP A 49 8.83 4.67 8.66
C TRP A 49 7.89 3.94 9.62
N LYS A 50 6.59 4.12 9.41
CA LYS A 50 5.57 3.26 10.01
C LYS A 50 5.27 2.12 9.04
N ILE A 51 5.60 0.90 9.45
CA ILE A 51 5.21 -0.33 8.75
C ILE A 51 3.73 -0.60 9.01
N LEU A 52 2.95 -0.74 7.94
CA LEU A 52 1.49 -0.82 7.99
C LEU A 52 0.97 -2.24 7.74
N SER A 53 1.58 -2.95 6.79
CA SER A 53 1.30 -4.36 6.51
C SER A 53 2.55 -5.10 6.06
N THR A 54 2.53 -6.41 6.23
CA THR A 54 3.53 -7.34 5.71
C THR A 54 2.85 -8.44 4.91
N ASN A 55 3.61 -9.06 4.01
CA ASN A 55 3.23 -10.30 3.31
C ASN A 55 4.39 -11.29 3.38
N ARG A 56 4.13 -12.53 2.96
CA ARG A 56 5.12 -13.61 2.88
C ARG A 56 5.25 -14.05 1.42
N ASP A 57 6.48 -14.23 0.96
CA ASP A 57 6.75 -14.78 -0.36
C ASP A 57 6.63 -16.32 -0.38
N SER A 58 6.91 -16.94 -1.52
CA SER A 58 6.87 -18.41 -1.68
C SER A 58 7.90 -19.15 -0.82
N ASN A 59 8.95 -18.47 -0.35
CA ASN A 59 9.97 -19.01 0.54
C ASN A 59 9.68 -18.68 2.01
N ASN A 60 8.48 -18.16 2.32
CA ASN A 60 8.05 -17.73 3.64
C ASN A 60 8.86 -16.56 4.23
N LEU A 61 9.58 -15.80 3.40
CA LEU A 61 10.24 -14.56 3.81
C LEU A 61 9.17 -13.50 4.04
N GLU A 62 9.12 -12.95 5.26
CA GLU A 62 8.24 -11.83 5.58
C GLU A 62 8.83 -10.51 5.08
N PHE A 63 8.04 -9.76 4.31
CA PHE A 63 8.44 -8.48 3.74
C PHE A 63 7.37 -7.40 3.96
N ILE A 64 7.80 -6.14 3.91
CA ILE A 64 6.92 -4.98 4.06
C ILE A 64 6.11 -4.82 2.79
N SER A 65 4.77 -4.89 2.91
CA SER A 65 3.87 -4.71 1.77
C SER A 65 3.20 -3.34 1.71
N SER A 66 3.15 -2.63 2.84
CA SER A 66 2.85 -1.20 2.85
C SER A 66 3.49 -0.48 4.04
N MET A 67 3.87 0.77 3.82
CA MET A 67 4.50 1.65 4.81
C MET A 67 4.25 3.12 4.49
N GLU A 68 4.39 3.98 5.49
CA GLU A 68 4.32 5.44 5.33
C GLU A 68 5.42 6.12 6.15
N SER A 69 5.89 7.28 5.70
CA SER A 69 6.84 8.07 6.48
C SER A 69 6.18 8.61 7.75
N VAL A 70 6.93 8.62 8.85
CA VAL A 70 6.49 9.22 10.12
C VAL A 70 6.34 10.74 9.97
N SER A 71 7.25 11.38 9.24
CA SER A 71 7.36 12.85 9.19
C SER A 71 6.79 13.47 7.92
N TYR A 72 6.80 12.75 6.79
CA TYR A 72 6.46 13.30 5.47
C TYR A 72 5.22 12.63 4.86
N PRO A 73 4.50 13.28 3.91
CA PRO A 73 3.41 12.65 3.17
C PRO A 73 3.96 11.72 2.07
N ILE A 74 4.77 10.73 2.48
CA ILE A 74 5.38 9.73 1.59
C ILE A 74 4.79 8.37 1.96
N TYR A 75 4.28 7.68 0.95
CA TYR A 75 3.56 6.41 1.09
C TYR A 75 4.14 5.39 0.12
N GLY A 76 4.26 4.14 0.57
CA GLY A 76 4.79 3.05 -0.24
C GLY A 76 3.92 1.80 -0.11
N VAL A 77 3.63 1.18 -1.25
CA VAL A 77 3.02 -0.15 -1.34
C VAL A 77 3.90 -1.01 -2.25
N GLN A 78 4.13 -2.26 -1.86
CA GLN A 78 4.96 -3.18 -2.64
C GLN A 78 4.17 -3.86 -3.76
N PHE A 79 2.85 -3.99 -3.58
CA PHE A 79 1.91 -4.49 -4.58
C PHE A 79 1.46 -3.38 -5.53
N HIS A 80 0.76 -3.77 -6.60
CA HIS A 80 0.33 -2.91 -7.68
C HIS A 80 -1.19 -2.65 -7.65
N PRO A 81 -1.68 -1.62 -6.93
CA PRO A 81 -3.11 -1.32 -6.88
C PRO A 81 -3.66 -0.89 -8.24
N GLU A 82 -2.86 -0.31 -9.13
CA GLU A 82 -3.31 0.16 -10.45
C GLU A 82 -3.76 -0.98 -11.37
N LYS A 83 -3.19 -2.17 -11.23
CA LYS A 83 -3.37 -3.26 -12.19
C LYS A 83 -4.75 -3.88 -12.17
N ASN A 84 -5.39 -3.93 -11.00
CA ASN A 84 -6.71 -4.56 -10.84
C ASN A 84 -7.77 -3.93 -11.77
N GLN A 85 -7.66 -2.63 -12.07
CA GLN A 85 -8.64 -1.93 -12.91
C GLN A 85 -8.21 -1.80 -14.38
N PHE A 86 -6.91 -1.82 -14.66
CA PHE A 86 -6.39 -1.33 -15.95
C PHE A 86 -5.54 -2.34 -16.73
N GLU A 87 -5.14 -3.48 -16.16
CA GLU A 87 -4.24 -4.45 -16.81
C GLU A 87 -4.86 -5.83 -16.96
N PHE A 88 -5.18 -6.25 -18.18
CA PHE A 88 -5.94 -7.49 -18.45
C PHE A 88 -5.13 -8.57 -19.19
N LYS A 89 -3.86 -8.29 -19.51
CA LYS A 89 -3.04 -9.20 -20.34
C LYS A 89 -2.33 -10.30 -19.55
N LYS A 90 -2.17 -10.13 -18.24
CA LYS A 90 -1.47 -11.09 -17.37
C LYS A 90 -2.48 -11.84 -16.50
N SER A 91 -2.27 -13.14 -16.35
CA SER A 91 -3.04 -13.96 -15.43
C SER A 91 -2.70 -13.65 -13.97
N GLY A 92 -3.64 -13.96 -13.07
CA GLY A 92 -3.47 -13.79 -11.62
C GLY A 92 -3.63 -12.35 -11.13
N ILE A 93 -3.88 -11.37 -12.01
CA ILE A 93 -4.32 -10.03 -11.59
C ILE A 93 -5.76 -10.15 -11.08
N PRO A 94 -6.05 -9.72 -9.84
CA PRO A 94 -7.39 -9.79 -9.30
C PRO A 94 -8.27 -8.69 -9.91
N HIS A 95 -9.35 -9.10 -10.56
CA HIS A 95 -10.33 -8.21 -11.21
C HIS A 95 -11.72 -8.28 -10.56
N SER A 96 -11.81 -8.83 -9.33
CA SER A 96 -13.08 -8.86 -8.60
C SER A 96 -13.53 -7.43 -8.25
N ILE A 97 -14.83 -7.26 -7.96
CA ILE A 97 -15.36 -5.94 -7.58
C ILE A 97 -14.67 -5.39 -6.32
N GLU A 98 -14.31 -6.27 -5.39
CA GLU A 98 -13.57 -5.91 -4.18
C GLU A 98 -12.15 -5.44 -4.52
N ALA A 99 -11.47 -6.10 -5.46
CA ALA A 99 -10.15 -5.69 -5.93
C ALA A 99 -10.19 -4.30 -6.60
N VAL A 100 -11.24 -4.01 -7.36
CA VAL A 100 -11.49 -2.69 -7.96
C VAL A 100 -11.71 -1.63 -6.89
N TYR A 101 -12.53 -1.91 -5.86
CA TYR A 101 -12.77 -0.96 -4.76
C TYR A 101 -11.52 -0.67 -3.93
N VAL A 102 -10.68 -1.68 -3.69
CA VAL A 102 -9.38 -1.51 -3.03
C VAL A 102 -8.48 -0.60 -3.86
N SER A 103 -8.37 -0.81 -5.16
CA SER A 103 -7.60 0.07 -6.04
C SER A 103 -8.09 1.51 -6.03
N GLN A 104 -9.41 1.70 -6.08
CA GLN A 104 -10.02 3.02 -6.03
C GLN A 104 -9.74 3.71 -4.69
N TYR A 105 -9.75 2.97 -3.58
CA TYR A 105 -9.41 3.50 -2.27
C TYR A 105 -7.99 4.12 -2.25
N PHE A 106 -6.98 3.39 -2.74
CA PHE A 106 -5.60 3.89 -2.79
C PHE A 106 -5.47 5.15 -3.64
N ALA A 107 -6.12 5.19 -4.81
CA ALA A 107 -6.13 6.37 -5.67
C ALA A 107 -6.81 7.57 -4.98
N ASN A 108 -7.99 7.37 -4.38
CA ASN A 108 -8.72 8.42 -3.68
C ASN A 108 -7.92 8.98 -2.50
N PHE A 109 -7.29 8.11 -1.71
CA PHE A 109 -6.41 8.51 -0.62
C PHE A 109 -5.27 9.41 -1.13
N PHE A 110 -4.52 8.96 -2.14
CA PHE A 110 -3.38 9.71 -2.64
C PHE A 110 -3.79 11.06 -3.23
N VAL A 111 -4.87 11.11 -4.01
CA VAL A 111 -5.40 12.38 -4.57
C VAL A 111 -5.86 13.32 -3.44
N ASN A 112 -6.42 12.79 -2.34
CA ASN A 112 -6.75 13.61 -1.17
C ASN A 112 -5.51 14.19 -0.48
N GLU A 113 -4.37 13.49 -0.47
CA GLU A 113 -3.10 14.05 -0.02
C GLU A 113 -2.62 15.18 -0.94
N CYS A 114 -2.72 15.01 -2.26
CA CYS A 114 -2.36 16.04 -3.23
C CYS A 114 -3.19 17.31 -3.06
N ARG A 115 -4.49 17.20 -2.72
CA ARG A 115 -5.38 18.36 -2.49
C ARG A 115 -4.97 19.24 -1.30
N LYS A 116 -4.11 18.75 -0.40
CA LYS A 116 -3.56 19.54 0.71
C LYS A 116 -2.52 20.56 0.23
N ILE A 117 -2.00 20.38 -0.98
CA ILE A 117 -1.00 21.24 -1.60
C ILE A 117 -1.70 22.06 -2.69
N LYS A 118 -1.50 23.38 -2.68
CA LYS A 118 -2.02 24.30 -3.70
C LYS A 118 -0.87 24.81 -4.55
N ILE A 119 -0.51 24.07 -5.61
CA ILE A 119 0.46 24.51 -6.61
C ILE A 119 -0.32 24.90 -7.87
N PRO A 120 -0.45 26.19 -8.19
CA PRO A 120 -1.05 26.61 -9.45
C PRO A 120 -0.09 26.31 -10.62
N PHE A 121 -0.64 26.12 -11.82
CA PHE A 121 0.16 26.24 -13.02
C PHE A 121 0.69 27.67 -13.14
N PRO A 122 1.93 27.88 -13.60
CA PRO A 122 2.37 29.21 -13.98
C PRO A 122 1.46 29.72 -15.10
N VAL A 123 0.83 30.87 -14.87
CA VAL A 123 0.09 31.63 -15.86
C VAL A 123 1.01 32.64 -16.53
#